data_AF-A0A2S9FSM2-F1
#
_entry.id   AF-A0A2S9FSM2-F1
#
_cell.length_a   1.000
_cell.length_b   1.000
_cell.length_c   1.000
_cell.angle_alpha   90.00
_cell.angle_beta   90.00
_cell.angle_gamma   90.00
#
_symmetry.space_group_name_H-M   'P 1'
#
loop_
_entity.id
_entity.type
_entity.pdbx_description
1 polymer ?
#
loop_
_entity_poly.entity_id
_entity_poly.type
_entity_poly.pdbx_seq_one_letter_code
_entity_poly.pdbx_strand_id
1 'polypeptide(L)'
;ITWHGETVVDVPPRTVAHEGPVYERPVQRPDTQDALNAATSAGLERPSTGDELRATLLKMLGSPHLCSRAFITEQYDRYVRGNTVLAEHAD
;
A
#
# COMPACT_ATOMS: atom_id res chain seq x y z
N ILE A 1 10.78 7.02 37.67
CA ILE A 1 12.01 7.43 36.95
C ILE A 1 12.78 8.37 37.88
N THR A 2 14.08 8.13 38.08
CA THR A 2 14.93 8.95 38.96
C THR A 2 16.10 9.55 38.20
N TRP A 3 16.47 10.79 38.53
CA TRP A 3 17.63 11.49 37.96
C TRP A 3 18.34 12.27 39.08
N HIS A 4 19.66 12.12 39.20
CA HIS A 4 20.48 12.65 40.32
C HIS A 4 19.94 12.37 41.73
N GLY A 5 19.32 11.20 41.93
CA GLY A 5 18.78 10.82 43.25
C GLY A 5 17.40 11.40 43.56
N GLU A 6 16.84 12.22 42.66
CA GLU A 6 15.49 12.77 42.80
C GLU A 6 14.50 12.00 41.92
N THR A 7 13.28 11.82 42.41
CA THR A 7 12.19 11.20 41.64
C THR A 7 11.56 12.24 40.72
N VAL A 8 11.69 12.03 39.40
CA VAL A 8 11.22 12.99 38.38
C VAL A 8 9.93 12.55 37.69
N VAL A 9 9.59 11.25 37.74
CA VAL A 9 8.30 10.73 37.27
C VAL A 9 7.90 9.58 38.19
N ASP A 10 6.72 9.70 38.80
CA ASP A 10 6.10 8.65 39.61
C ASP A 10 4.63 8.48 39.20
N VAL A 11 4.42 7.60 38.24
CA VAL A 11 3.09 7.23 37.73
C VAL A 11 3.07 5.73 37.44
N PRO A 12 1.94 5.05 37.61
CA PRO A 12 1.84 3.63 37.24
C PRO A 12 2.13 3.46 35.74
N PRO A 13 3.04 2.55 35.34
CA PRO A 13 3.47 2.43 33.94
C PRO A 13 2.34 2.20 32.92
N ARG A 14 1.22 1.59 33.35
CA ARG A 14 0.08 1.34 32.46
C ARG A 14 -0.67 2.61 32.08
N THR A 15 -0.70 3.63 32.94
CA THR A 15 -1.45 4.87 32.64
C THR A 15 -0.80 5.66 31.50
N VAL A 16 0.53 5.59 31.40
CA VAL A 16 1.31 6.26 30.34
C VAL A 16 1.41 5.45 29.05
N ALA A 17 1.30 4.11 29.14
CA ALA A 17 1.50 3.23 27.99
C ALA A 17 0.20 2.74 27.34
N HIS A 18 -0.88 2.58 28.12
CA HIS A 18 -2.06 1.82 27.68
C HIS A 18 -3.40 2.49 27.99
N GLU A 19 -3.47 3.35 29.00
CA GLU A 19 -4.73 3.99 29.42
C GLU A 19 -4.82 5.44 28.93
N GLY A 20 -4.16 5.74 27.82
CA GLY A 20 -4.35 7.00 27.10
C GLY A 20 -5.78 7.12 26.55
N PRO A 21 -6.28 8.35 26.35
CA PRO A 21 -7.63 8.57 25.84
C PRO A 21 -7.80 7.94 24.44
N VAL A 22 -8.88 7.18 24.27
CA VAL A 22 -9.26 6.63 22.96
C VAL A 22 -10.22 7.62 22.29
N TYR A 23 -9.86 8.07 21.10
CA TYR A 23 -10.75 8.90 20.29
C TYR A 23 -11.61 8.03 19.38
N GLU A 24 -12.87 7.85 19.76
CA GLU A 24 -13.88 7.17 18.94
C GLU A 24 -14.53 8.14 17.97
N ARG A 25 -13.91 8.32 16.80
CA ARG A 25 -14.44 9.20 15.75
C ARG A 25 -15.70 8.57 15.13
N PRO A 26 -16.84 9.29 15.06
CA PRO A 26 -18.00 8.82 14.31
C PRO A 26 -17.61 8.47 12.87
N VAL A 27 -17.94 7.26 12.44
CA VAL A 27 -17.74 6.80 11.07
C VAL A 27 -19.08 6.75 10.35
N GLN A 28 -19.09 7.23 9.12
CA GLN A 28 -20.26 7.14 8.24
C GLN A 28 -19.79 6.65 6.88
N ARG A 29 -20.55 5.71 6.31
CA ARG A 29 -20.33 5.24 4.94
C ARG A 29 -20.68 6.36 3.95
N PRO A 30 -19.81 6.68 2.98
CA PRO A 30 -20.14 7.63 1.91
C PRO A 30 -21.36 7.17 1.12
N ASP A 31 -22.21 8.11 0.74
CA ASP A 31 -23.37 7.91 -0.15
C ASP A 31 -22.96 7.38 -1.54
N THR A 32 -21.78 7.73 -2.03
CA THR A 32 -21.24 7.28 -3.32
C THR A 32 -20.71 5.85 -3.35
N GLN A 33 -20.59 5.19 -2.20
CA GLN A 33 -19.90 3.90 -2.09
C GLN A 33 -20.60 2.78 -2.89
N ASP A 34 -21.94 2.77 -2.97
CA ASP A 34 -22.67 1.77 -3.77
C ASP A 34 -22.42 1.98 -5.27
N ALA A 35 -22.44 3.23 -5.72
CA ALA A 35 -22.17 3.58 -7.12
C ALA A 35 -20.74 3.19 -7.52
N LEU A 36 -19.76 3.44 -6.64
CA LEU A 36 -18.37 3.02 -6.85
C LEU A 36 -18.25 1.49 -6.99
N ASN A 37 -18.90 0.74 -6.11
CA ASN A 37 -18.87 -0.73 -6.15
C ASN A 37 -19.59 -1.29 -7.38
N ALA A 38 -20.65 -0.62 -7.83
CA ALA A 38 -21.40 -1.00 -9.03
C ALA A 38 -20.66 -0.66 -10.35
N ALA A 39 -19.68 0.26 -10.31
CA ALA A 39 -18.90 0.68 -11.46
C ALA A 39 -17.88 -0.40 -11.91
N THR A 40 -18.40 -1.46 -12.53
CA THR A 40 -17.60 -2.57 -13.06
C THR A 40 -17.23 -2.36 -14.53
N SER A 41 -16.42 -3.27 -15.08
CA SER A 41 -16.07 -3.27 -16.51
C SER A 41 -17.22 -3.61 -17.45
N ALA A 42 -18.41 -3.97 -16.95
CA ALA A 42 -19.56 -4.34 -17.78
C ALA A 42 -20.05 -3.20 -18.68
N GLY A 43 -19.85 -1.94 -18.26
CA GLY A 43 -20.21 -0.75 -19.04
C GLY A 43 -19.12 -0.27 -20.00
N LEU A 44 -17.96 -0.93 -20.04
CA LEU A 44 -16.87 -0.56 -20.95
C LEU A 44 -17.08 -1.21 -22.31
N GLU A 45 -16.83 -0.45 -23.38
CA GLU A 45 -16.84 -0.97 -24.74
C GLU A 45 -15.76 -2.05 -24.89
N ARG A 46 -16.18 -3.21 -25.39
CA ARG A 46 -15.26 -4.33 -25.62
C ARG A 46 -14.67 -4.21 -27.02
N PRO A 47 -13.33 -4.32 -27.17
CA PRO A 47 -12.72 -4.38 -28.48
C PRO A 47 -13.25 -5.61 -29.23
N SER A 48 -13.69 -5.37 -30.46
CA SER A 48 -14.38 -6.33 -31.34
C SER A 48 -13.49 -6.79 -32.50
N THR A 49 -12.43 -6.03 -32.80
CA THR A 49 -11.46 -6.33 -33.86
C THR A 49 -10.06 -6.59 -33.31
N GLY A 50 -9.21 -7.23 -34.12
CA GLY A 50 -7.81 -7.45 -33.77
C GLY A 50 -7.02 -6.16 -33.54
N ASP A 51 -7.30 -5.12 -34.33
CA ASP A 51 -6.66 -3.82 -34.21
C ASP A 51 -7.07 -3.10 -32.92
N GLU A 52 -8.35 -3.16 -32.55
CA GLU A 52 -8.86 -2.62 -31.28
C GLU A 52 -8.27 -3.35 -30.07
N LEU A 53 -8.14 -4.68 -30.14
CA LEU A 53 -7.49 -5.48 -29.10
C LEU A 53 -6.01 -5.08 -28.95
N ARG A 54 -5.28 -4.97 -30.05
CA ARG A 54 -3.87 -4.56 -30.06
C ARG A 54 -3.70 -3.16 -29.45
N ALA A 55 -4.54 -2.20 -29.86
CA ALA A 55 -4.50 -0.84 -29.34
C ALA A 55 -4.77 -0.81 -27.83
N THR A 56 -5.78 -1.57 -27.37
CA THR A 56 -6.13 -1.69 -25.95
C THR A 56 -4.98 -2.27 -25.14
N LEU A 57 -4.35 -3.34 -25.63
CA LEU A 57 -3.22 -3.98 -24.96
C LEU A 57 -2.04 -3.02 -24.81
N LEU A 58 -1.65 -2.34 -25.88
CA LEU A 58 -0.52 -1.39 -25.84
C LEU A 58 -0.80 -0.22 -24.90
N LYS A 59 -2.05 0.27 -24.86
CA LYS A 59 -2.48 1.30 -23.92
C LYS A 59 -2.35 0.82 -22.46
N MET A 60 -2.75 -0.42 -22.17
CA MET A 60 -2.62 -0.99 -20.83
C MET A 60 -1.16 -1.20 -20.43
N LEU A 61 -0.34 -1.78 -21.31
CA LEU A 61 1.09 -2.03 -21.04
C LEU A 61 1.89 -0.73 -20.82
N GLY A 62 1.53 0.34 -21.53
CA GLY A 62 2.14 1.66 -21.36
C GLY A 62 1.66 2.43 -20.13
N SER A 63 0.66 1.93 -19.39
CA SER A 63 0.14 2.61 -18.20
C SER A 63 1.15 2.57 -17.06
N PRO A 64 1.49 3.70 -16.41
CA PRO A 64 2.34 3.72 -15.22
C PRO A 64 1.81 2.87 -14.05
N HIS A 65 0.52 2.48 -14.07
CA HIS A 65 -0.07 1.61 -13.06
C HIS A 65 0.14 0.11 -13.35
N LEU A 66 0.37 -0.26 -14.61
CA LEU A 66 0.46 -1.66 -15.07
C LEU A 66 1.82 -2.03 -15.68
N CYS A 67 2.64 -1.05 -16.04
CA CYS A 67 3.95 -1.27 -16.65
C CYS A 67 4.91 -1.99 -15.69
N SER A 68 6.03 -2.46 -16.23
CA SER A 68 7.10 -3.08 -15.45
C SER A 68 7.53 -2.18 -14.28
N ARG A 69 7.81 -2.82 -13.15
CA ARG A 69 8.41 -2.18 -11.96
C ARG A 69 9.93 -2.38 -11.89
N ALA A 70 10.53 -3.05 -12.88
CA ALA A 70 11.96 -3.38 -12.92
C ALA A 70 12.85 -2.15 -12.68
N PHE A 71 12.54 -1.01 -13.31
CA PHE A 71 13.29 0.22 -13.08
C PHE A 71 13.39 0.62 -11.60
N ILE A 72 12.34 0.38 -10.79
CA ILE A 72 12.35 0.70 -9.37
C ILE A 72 13.24 -0.30 -8.62
N THR A 73 13.05 -1.60 -8.86
CA THR A 73 13.74 -2.67 -8.11
C THR A 73 15.22 -2.77 -8.48
N GLU A 74 15.60 -2.45 -9.72
CA GLU A 74 16.98 -2.42 -10.23
C GLU A 74 17.84 -1.32 -9.64
N GLN A 75 17.26 -0.29 -9.01
CA GLN A 75 18.06 0.74 -8.33
C GLN A 75 18.69 0.26 -7.03
N TYR A 76 18.26 -0.88 -6.49
CA TYR A 76 18.70 -1.38 -5.19
C TYR A 76 19.62 -2.59 -5.36
N ASP A 77 20.71 -2.60 -4.58
CA ASP A 77 21.51 -3.81 -4.43
C ASP A 77 20.67 -4.91 -3.76
N ARG A 78 20.67 -6.08 -4.40
CA ARG A 78 19.88 -7.24 -3.96
C ARG A 78 20.77 -8.45 -3.60
N TYR A 79 22.09 -8.30 -3.68
CA TYR A 79 23.07 -9.38 -3.52
C TYR A 79 23.89 -9.27 -2.24
N VAL A 80 23.95 -8.09 -1.60
CA VAL A 80 24.70 -7.89 -0.36
C VAL A 80 24.12 -8.72 0.79
N ARG A 81 25.03 -9.31 1.58
CA ARG A 81 24.77 -10.18 2.75
C ARG A 81 24.17 -11.57 2.45
N GLY A 82 24.07 -11.99 1.19
CA GLY A 82 24.00 -13.41 0.77
C GLY A 82 22.81 -14.26 1.24
N ASN A 83 21.88 -13.70 2.01
CA ASN A 83 20.70 -14.41 2.57
C ASN A 83 19.38 -13.93 1.93
N THR A 84 19.43 -13.17 0.84
CA THR A 84 18.24 -12.78 0.08
C THR A 84 17.83 -13.93 -0.85
N VAL A 85 16.68 -14.53 -0.60
CA VAL A 85 16.21 -15.75 -1.28
C VAL A 85 15.10 -15.52 -2.31
N LEU A 86 14.53 -14.32 -2.40
CA LEU A 86 13.40 -13.98 -3.30
C LEU A 86 13.62 -12.66 -4.04
N ALA A 87 14.87 -12.33 -4.37
CA ALA A 87 15.12 -11.23 -5.29
C ALA A 87 14.63 -11.59 -6.70
N GLU A 88 14.27 -10.58 -7.49
CA GLU A 88 14.06 -10.73 -8.94
C GLU A 88 15.35 -11.33 -9.54
N HIS A 89 15.24 -12.45 -10.26
CA HIS A 89 16.37 -13.27 -10.75
C HIS A 89 17.25 -13.91 -9.67
N ALA A 90 16.68 -14.23 -8.49
CA ALA A 90 17.32 -15.17 -7.57
C ALA A 90 17.22 -16.60 -8.14
N ASP A 91 18.36 -17.17 -8.53
CA ASP A 91 18.53 -18.59 -8.88
C ASP A 91 18.83 -19.44 -7.62
#